data_AF-A0A1E1F5G6-F1
#
_entry.id   AF-A0A1E1F5G6-F1
#
_cell.length_a   1.000
_cell.length_b   1.000
_cell.length_c   1.000
_cell.angle_alpha   90.00
_cell.angle_beta   90.00
_cell.angle_gamma   90.00
#
_symmetry.space_group_name_H-M   'P 1'
#
loop_
_entity.id
_entity.type
_entity.pdbx_description
1 polymer ?
#
loop_
_entity_poly.entity_id
_entity_poly.type
_entity_poly.pdbx_seq_one_letter_code
_entity_poly.pdbx_strand_id
1 'polypeptide(L)'
;MGNLPAIAPEADPATHAFARLAEKVDLLEAAIAGLAAKREATPDYSETLGEIAALLEKMRSSIHALARRPAMDITPAAMAERIAAAAARARAEDAATINQMQERFNRATARMEYIQGTIATAREQRRQFHLWGIGGALAATVLCSFLPGFVARAMPDSWHLPERMAARTLDLDRWTAGERLLATSEPERWRTVVFANAILQDNRGALANCLRVAGASNKEIRCNILVKSALRSVL
;
A
#
# COMPACT_ATOMS: atom_id res chain seq x y z
N MET A 1 5.42 148.61 -83.29
CA MET A 1 4.34 148.64 -82.28
C MET A 1 3.67 147.27 -82.35
N GLY A 2 4.02 146.35 -81.45
CA GLY A 2 3.25 146.12 -80.23
C GLY A 2 2.15 145.09 -80.52
N ASN A 3 1.64 144.27 -79.62
CA ASN A 3 1.98 143.82 -78.28
C ASN A 3 1.05 142.58 -78.07
N LEU A 4 1.41 141.66 -77.17
CA LEU A 4 0.59 140.52 -76.66
C LEU A 4 -0.82 140.96 -76.17
N PRO A 5 -1.83 140.09 -75.85
CA PRO A 5 -1.69 138.71 -75.32
C PRO A 5 -2.82 137.65 -75.58
N ALA A 6 -2.56 136.42 -75.09
CA ALA A 6 -3.43 135.53 -74.27
C ALA A 6 -4.12 134.26 -74.84
N ILE A 7 -4.16 133.26 -73.93
CA ILE A 7 -5.08 132.11 -73.72
C ILE A 7 -4.55 130.71 -74.13
N ALA A 8 -4.43 129.83 -73.13
CA ALA A 8 -4.17 128.39 -73.24
C ALA A 8 -5.44 127.60 -73.60
N PRO A 9 -5.35 126.45 -74.30
CA PRO A 9 -6.44 125.49 -74.35
C PRO A 9 -6.09 124.14 -73.69
N GLU A 10 -7.15 123.54 -73.13
CA GLU A 10 -7.33 122.17 -72.61
C GLU A 10 -6.41 121.10 -73.21
N ALA A 11 -5.82 120.28 -72.32
CA ALA A 11 -5.18 119.02 -72.71
C ALA A 11 -6.23 117.95 -73.04
N ASP A 12 -6.12 117.42 -74.26
CA ASP A 12 -6.97 116.44 -74.94
C ASP A 12 -7.19 115.13 -74.14
N PRO A 13 -8.43 114.61 -74.02
CA PRO A 13 -8.76 113.34 -73.35
C PRO A 13 -7.94 112.12 -73.84
N ALA A 14 -7.38 112.16 -75.05
CA ALA A 14 -6.45 111.13 -75.51
C ALA A 14 -5.17 111.04 -74.64
N THR A 15 -4.67 112.18 -74.16
CA THR A 15 -3.44 112.25 -73.36
C THR A 15 -3.58 111.54 -72.01
N HIS A 16 -4.76 111.68 -71.38
CA HIS A 16 -5.08 110.97 -70.12
C HIS A 16 -5.26 109.46 -70.34
N ALA A 17 -5.77 109.03 -71.49
CA ALA A 17 -5.91 107.61 -71.82
C ALA A 17 -4.54 106.94 -72.03
N PHE A 18 -3.61 107.62 -72.72
CA PHE A 18 -2.25 107.10 -72.92
C PHE A 18 -1.41 107.07 -71.63
N ALA A 19 -1.55 108.05 -70.75
CA ALA A 19 -0.89 108.01 -69.43
C ALA A 19 -1.37 106.82 -68.58
N ARG A 20 -2.67 106.53 -68.62
CA ARG A 20 -3.27 105.38 -67.91
C ARG A 20 -2.92 104.03 -68.54
N LEU A 21 -2.66 104.00 -69.84
CA LEU A 21 -2.18 102.81 -70.53
C LEU A 21 -0.69 102.56 -70.20
N ALA A 22 0.13 103.61 -70.17
CA ALA A 22 1.55 103.52 -69.79
C ALA A 22 1.70 102.96 -68.36
N GLU A 23 0.95 103.48 -67.40
CA GLU A 23 0.94 102.97 -66.02
C GLU A 23 0.55 101.48 -65.94
N LYS A 24 -0.41 101.04 -66.77
CA LYS A 24 -0.81 99.64 -66.84
C LYS A 24 0.23 98.74 -67.50
N VAL A 25 0.97 99.25 -68.49
CA VAL A 25 2.05 98.51 -69.16
C VAL A 25 3.24 98.37 -68.22
N ASP A 26 3.60 99.40 -67.46
CA ASP A 26 4.67 99.34 -66.45
C ASP A 26 4.34 98.32 -65.35
N LEU A 27 3.07 98.25 -64.91
CA LEU A 27 2.60 97.24 -63.97
C LEU A 27 2.67 95.81 -64.53
N LEU A 28 2.35 95.62 -65.81
CA LEU A 28 2.47 94.33 -66.49
C LEU A 28 3.93 93.92 -66.67
N GLU A 29 4.81 94.86 -67.02
CA GLU A 29 6.24 94.61 -67.15
C GLU A 29 6.86 94.24 -65.80
N ALA A 30 6.49 94.94 -64.72
CA ALA A 30 6.91 94.59 -63.37
C ALA A 30 6.38 93.21 -62.92
N ALA A 31 5.14 92.85 -63.29
CA ALA A 31 4.56 91.55 -62.99
C ALA A 31 5.26 90.41 -63.76
N ILE A 32 5.60 90.64 -65.04
CA ILE A 32 6.31 89.68 -65.88
C ILE A 32 7.76 89.52 -65.40
N ALA A 33 8.45 90.62 -65.06
CA ALA A 33 9.78 90.58 -64.47
C ALA A 33 9.78 89.84 -63.12
N GLY A 34 8.78 90.08 -62.27
CA GLY A 34 8.61 89.35 -61.01
C GLY A 34 8.32 87.86 -61.19
N LEU A 35 7.54 87.48 -62.21
CA LEU A 35 7.29 86.08 -62.58
C LEU A 35 8.53 85.41 -63.16
N ALA A 36 9.30 86.10 -64.00
CA ALA A 36 10.55 85.61 -64.56
C ALA A 36 11.61 85.36 -63.46
N ALA A 37 11.79 86.31 -62.54
CA ALA A 37 12.70 86.18 -61.40
C ALA A 37 12.29 85.02 -60.46
N LYS A 38 10.98 84.79 -60.28
CA LYS A 38 10.47 83.67 -59.48
C LYS A 38 10.64 82.32 -60.18
N ARG A 39 10.68 82.30 -61.52
CA ARG A 39 10.89 81.10 -62.33
C ARG A 39 12.37 80.69 -62.36
N GLU A 40 13.29 81.64 -62.41
CA GLU A 40 14.73 81.39 -62.23
C GLU A 40 15.07 80.91 -60.81
N ALA A 41 14.24 81.25 -59.81
CA ALA A 41 14.34 80.75 -58.45
C ALA A 41 13.64 79.40 -58.21
N THR A 42 13.26 78.66 -59.26
CA THR A 42 12.70 77.29 -59.11
C THR A 42 13.82 76.35 -58.68
N PRO A 43 13.75 75.71 -57.49
CA PRO A 43 14.79 74.78 -57.05
C PRO A 43 14.85 73.58 -57.99
N ASP A 44 16.06 73.13 -58.34
CA ASP A 44 16.23 71.93 -59.14
C ASP A 44 15.97 70.68 -58.28
N TYR A 45 14.77 70.11 -58.43
CA TYR A 45 14.36 68.91 -57.72
C TYR A 45 14.85 67.61 -58.39
N SER A 46 15.61 67.68 -59.49
CA SER A 46 16.09 66.48 -60.18
C SER A 46 17.01 65.61 -59.32
N GLU A 47 17.83 66.23 -58.48
CA GLU A 47 18.70 65.53 -57.52
C GLU A 47 17.88 64.81 -56.43
N THR A 48 16.91 65.51 -55.82
CA THR A 48 16.04 64.92 -54.79
C THR A 48 15.12 63.83 -55.36
N LEU A 49 14.61 63.97 -56.58
CA LEU A 49 13.87 62.90 -57.25
C LEU A 49 14.77 61.70 -57.60
N GLY A 50 16.04 61.95 -57.96
CA GLY A 50 17.05 60.92 -58.19
C GLY A 50 17.36 60.12 -56.92
N GLU A 51 17.49 60.80 -55.78
CA GLU A 51 17.67 60.16 -54.47
C GLU A 51 16.45 59.32 -54.06
N ILE A 52 15.24 59.82 -54.28
CA ILE A 52 14.00 59.09 -54.00
C ILE A 52 13.91 57.84 -54.89
N ALA A 53 14.24 57.95 -56.18
CA ALA A 53 14.27 56.80 -57.09
C ALA A 53 15.30 55.74 -56.65
N ALA A 54 16.49 56.17 -56.22
CA ALA A 54 17.52 55.28 -55.68
C ALA A 54 17.08 54.60 -54.37
N LEU A 55 16.40 55.33 -53.48
CA LEU A 55 15.85 54.79 -52.24
C LEU A 55 14.78 53.73 -52.52
N LEU A 56 13.88 53.98 -53.48
CA LEU A 56 12.83 53.05 -53.88
C LEU A 56 13.42 51.77 -54.48
N GLU A 57 14.47 51.85 -55.29
CA GLU A 57 15.12 50.66 -55.85
C GLU A 57 15.86 49.85 -54.78
N LYS A 58 16.47 50.54 -53.79
CA LYS A 58 17.08 49.88 -52.63
C LYS A 58 16.05 49.20 -51.73
N MET A 59 14.86 49.79 -51.59
CA MET A 59 13.74 49.18 -50.87
C MET A 59 13.14 48.00 -51.64
N ARG A 60 13.03 48.10 -52.97
CA ARG A 60 12.56 47.01 -53.83
C ARG A 60 13.50 45.81 -53.76
N SER A 61 14.80 46.04 -53.89
CA SER A 61 15.81 44.98 -53.79
C SER A 61 15.88 44.35 -52.41
N SER A 62 15.71 45.13 -51.33
CA SER A 62 15.64 44.58 -49.97
C SER A 62 14.38 43.74 -49.77
N ILE A 63 13.21 44.17 -50.22
CA ILE A 63 11.96 43.39 -50.18
C ILE A 63 12.12 42.09 -50.97
N HIS A 64 12.71 42.14 -52.17
CA HIS A 64 12.96 40.92 -52.96
C HIS A 64 13.95 39.96 -52.28
N ALA A 65 15.00 40.50 -51.65
CA ALA A 65 15.96 39.70 -50.89
C ALA A 65 15.32 39.08 -49.65
N LEU A 66 14.47 39.82 -48.93
CA LEU A 66 13.70 39.34 -47.79
C LEU A 66 12.68 38.27 -48.19
N ALA A 67 11.98 38.43 -49.31
CA ALA A 67 11.03 37.46 -49.83
C ALA A 67 11.69 36.13 -50.24
N ARG A 68 12.98 36.15 -50.61
CA ARG A 68 13.77 34.95 -50.94
C ARG A 68 14.50 34.34 -49.73
N ARG A 69 14.39 34.92 -48.54
CA ARG A 69 15.02 34.35 -47.34
C ARG A 69 14.18 33.15 -46.84
N PRO A 70 14.84 32.06 -46.43
CA PRO A 70 14.19 30.82 -45.96
C PRO A 70 13.35 30.98 -44.68
N ALA A 71 13.36 32.16 -44.06
CA ALA A 71 12.48 32.50 -42.95
C ALA A 71 11.00 32.57 -43.36
N MET A 72 10.69 32.80 -44.64
CA MET A 72 9.30 32.79 -45.15
C MET A 72 8.75 31.38 -45.40
N ASP A 73 9.60 30.36 -45.53
CA ASP A 73 9.19 28.95 -45.66
C ASP A 73 8.80 28.35 -44.30
N ILE A 74 9.20 28.99 -43.21
CA ILE A 74 8.82 28.63 -41.84
C ILE A 74 7.63 29.50 -41.43
N THR A 75 6.46 29.21 -41.99
CA THR A 75 5.23 29.88 -41.56
C THR A 75 4.83 29.39 -40.16
N PRO A 76 4.27 30.26 -39.29
CA PRO A 76 3.79 29.86 -37.97
C PRO A 76 2.75 28.73 -38.03
N ALA A 77 1.91 28.72 -39.07
CA ALA A 77 0.94 27.67 -39.33
C ALA A 77 1.62 26.32 -39.62
N ALA A 78 2.65 26.29 -40.47
CA ALA A 78 3.41 25.07 -40.76
C ALA A 78 4.21 24.58 -39.53
N MET A 79 4.72 25.50 -38.69
CA MET A 79 5.32 25.14 -37.40
C MET A 79 4.29 24.52 -36.44
N ALA A 80 3.11 25.13 -36.30
CA ALA A 80 2.04 24.62 -35.44
C ALA A 80 1.58 23.22 -35.89
N GLU A 81 1.45 23.00 -37.19
CA GLU A 81 1.08 21.69 -37.76
C GLU A 81 2.16 20.63 -37.49
N ARG A 82 3.45 20.99 -37.66
CA ARG A 82 4.57 20.10 -37.31
C ARG A 82 4.62 19.78 -35.82
N ILE A 83 4.36 20.76 -34.96
CA ILE A 83 4.28 20.56 -33.50
C ILE A 83 3.09 19.66 -33.16
N ALA A 84 1.92 19.88 -33.76
CA ALA A 84 0.74 19.04 -33.55
C ALA A 84 0.98 17.60 -34.02
N ALA A 85 1.61 17.40 -35.17
CA ALA A 85 1.95 16.09 -35.70
C ALA A 85 3.00 15.38 -34.82
N ALA A 86 4.04 16.10 -34.36
CA ALA A 86 5.04 15.56 -33.44
C ALA A 86 4.41 15.21 -32.08
N ALA A 87 3.55 16.08 -31.54
CA ALA A 87 2.82 15.83 -30.30
C ALA A 87 1.85 14.65 -30.42
N ALA A 88 1.18 14.48 -31.57
CA ALA A 88 0.32 13.33 -31.82
C ALA A 88 1.11 12.01 -31.87
N ARG A 89 2.28 12.01 -32.50
CA ARG A 89 3.18 10.83 -32.52
C ARG A 89 3.71 10.50 -31.13
N ALA A 90 4.17 11.50 -30.38
CA ALA A 90 4.61 11.32 -28.99
C ALA A 90 3.49 10.75 -28.11
N ARG A 91 2.26 11.30 -28.22
CA ARG A 91 1.09 10.79 -27.48
C ARG A 91 0.70 9.36 -27.89
N ALA A 92 0.88 8.99 -29.15
CA ALA A 92 0.57 7.62 -29.61
C ALA A 92 1.56 6.60 -29.03
N GLU A 93 2.85 6.94 -28.98
CA GLU A 93 3.88 6.11 -28.33
C GLU A 93 3.65 6.04 -26.81
N ASP A 94 3.31 7.16 -26.17
CA ASP A 94 2.97 7.19 -24.75
C ASP A 94 1.72 6.36 -24.44
N ALA A 95 0.68 6.44 -25.28
CA ALA A 95 -0.57 5.69 -25.08
C ALA A 95 -0.35 4.17 -25.10
N ALA A 96 0.48 3.66 -26.01
CA ALA A 96 0.81 2.24 -26.06
C ALA A 96 1.56 1.80 -24.78
N THR A 97 2.49 2.64 -24.31
CA THR A 97 3.29 2.36 -23.11
C THR A 97 2.45 2.42 -21.83
N ILE A 98 1.55 3.39 -21.72
CA ILE A 98 0.61 3.54 -20.60
C ILE A 98 -0.35 2.35 -20.54
N ASN A 99 -0.89 1.90 -21.68
CA ASN A 99 -1.76 0.73 -21.72
C ASN A 99 -1.05 -0.55 -21.26
N GLN A 100 0.21 -0.75 -21.69
CA GLN A 100 1.01 -1.88 -21.21
C GLN A 100 1.29 -1.80 -19.70
N MET A 101 1.56 -0.60 -19.18
CA MET A 101 1.75 -0.38 -17.74
C MET A 101 0.47 -0.67 -16.95
N GLN A 102 -0.69 -0.20 -17.43
CA GLN A 102 -1.98 -0.49 -16.80
C GLN A 102 -2.28 -1.99 -16.78
N GLU A 103 -2.04 -2.70 -17.88
CA GLU A 103 -2.21 -4.16 -17.89
C GLU A 103 -1.28 -4.86 -16.91
N ARG A 104 0.00 -4.46 -16.85
CA ARG A 104 0.96 -5.03 -15.89
C ARG A 104 0.53 -4.74 -14.45
N PHE A 105 0.05 -3.53 -14.17
CA PHE A 105 -0.45 -3.14 -12.86
C PHE A 105 -1.68 -3.96 -12.49
N ASN A 106 -2.68 -4.03 -13.36
CA ASN A 106 -3.90 -4.82 -13.15
C ASN A 106 -3.59 -6.31 -12.93
N ARG A 107 -2.67 -6.89 -13.71
CA ARG A 107 -2.22 -8.28 -13.50
C ARG A 107 -1.51 -8.45 -12.16
N ALA A 108 -0.67 -7.49 -11.75
CA ALA A 108 0.00 -7.53 -10.47
C ALA A 108 -0.99 -7.44 -9.31
N THR A 109 -1.96 -6.52 -9.38
CA THR A 109 -3.04 -6.37 -8.39
C THR A 109 -3.89 -7.64 -8.29
N ALA A 110 -4.33 -8.19 -9.43
CA ALA A 110 -5.09 -9.44 -9.45
C ALA A 110 -4.30 -10.62 -8.85
N ARG A 111 -2.98 -10.67 -9.09
CA ARG A 111 -2.11 -11.69 -8.49
C ARG A 111 -1.94 -11.50 -6.99
N MET A 112 -1.84 -10.25 -6.51
CA MET A 112 -1.80 -9.93 -5.08
C MET A 112 -3.12 -10.29 -4.39
N GLU A 113 -4.27 -9.99 -4.98
CA GLU A 113 -5.59 -10.37 -4.46
C GLU A 113 -5.76 -11.89 -4.41
N TYR A 114 -5.34 -12.59 -5.46
CA TYR A 114 -5.33 -14.06 -5.50
C TYR A 114 -4.43 -14.64 -4.40
N ILE A 115 -3.22 -14.11 -4.22
CA ILE A 115 -2.27 -14.53 -3.18
C ILE A 115 -2.82 -14.20 -1.78
N GLN A 116 -3.44 -13.04 -1.58
CA GLN A 116 -4.09 -12.69 -0.31
C GLN A 116 -5.24 -13.64 0.01
N GLY A 117 -6.08 -13.97 -0.97
CA GLY A 117 -7.16 -14.95 -0.80
C GLY A 117 -6.63 -16.35 -0.45
N THR A 118 -5.57 -16.81 -1.11
CA THR A 118 -4.94 -18.11 -0.81
C THR A 118 -4.20 -18.12 0.53
N ILE A 119 -3.53 -17.03 0.92
CA ILE A 119 -2.87 -16.92 2.22
C ILE A 119 -3.89 -16.83 3.35
N ALA A 120 -4.96 -16.05 3.18
CA ALA A 120 -6.02 -15.91 4.18
C ALA A 120 -6.71 -17.26 4.44
N THR A 121 -7.04 -18.00 3.38
CA THR A 121 -7.64 -19.34 3.48
C THR A 121 -6.66 -20.36 4.10
N ALA A 122 -5.38 -20.35 3.70
CA ALA A 122 -4.38 -21.24 4.28
C ALA A 122 -4.11 -20.97 5.76
N ARG A 123 -4.10 -19.69 6.18
CA ARG A 123 -3.90 -19.28 7.58
C ARG A 123 -5.09 -19.67 8.44
N GLU A 124 -6.31 -19.49 7.94
CA GLU A 124 -7.52 -19.88 8.66
C GLU A 124 -7.63 -21.40 8.78
N GLN A 125 -7.36 -22.15 7.71
CA GLN A 125 -7.28 -23.61 7.76
C GLN A 125 -6.24 -24.08 8.78
N ARG A 126 -5.04 -23.51 8.75
CA ARG A 126 -3.97 -23.89 9.68
C ARG A 126 -4.35 -23.57 11.14
N ARG A 127 -5.02 -22.45 11.39
CA ARG A 127 -5.55 -22.10 12.72
C ARG A 127 -6.61 -23.09 13.19
N GLN A 128 -7.53 -23.48 12.31
CA GLN A 128 -8.51 -24.51 12.62
C GLN A 128 -7.83 -25.85 12.91
N PHE A 129 -6.93 -26.33 12.06
CA PHE A 129 -6.18 -27.56 12.31
C PHE A 129 -5.40 -27.52 13.63
N HIS A 130 -4.80 -26.38 14.00
CA HIS A 130 -4.15 -26.24 15.30
C HIS A 130 -5.15 -26.24 16.46
N LEU A 131 -6.31 -25.57 16.33
CA LEU A 131 -7.34 -25.58 17.36
C LEU A 131 -7.93 -26.97 17.57
N TRP A 132 -8.30 -27.67 16.50
CA TRP A 132 -8.81 -29.04 16.54
C TRP A 132 -7.72 -30.04 16.97
N GLY A 133 -6.48 -29.84 16.53
CA GLY A 133 -5.33 -30.69 16.89
C GLY A 133 -4.96 -30.56 18.36
N ILE A 134 -4.80 -29.33 18.86
CA ILE A 134 -4.49 -29.06 20.28
C ILE A 134 -5.69 -29.46 21.15
N GLY A 135 -6.91 -29.08 20.75
CA GLY A 135 -8.12 -29.46 21.48
C GLY A 135 -8.31 -30.97 21.55
N GLY A 136 -8.10 -31.68 20.44
CA GLY A 136 -8.15 -33.14 20.38
C GLY A 136 -7.07 -33.80 21.23
N ALA A 137 -5.84 -33.29 21.21
CA ALA A 137 -4.75 -33.81 22.03
C ALA A 137 -5.03 -33.62 23.54
N LEU A 138 -5.53 -32.46 23.94
CA LEU A 138 -5.93 -32.19 25.32
C LEU A 138 -7.09 -33.10 25.75
N ALA A 139 -8.12 -33.22 24.92
CA ALA A 139 -9.25 -34.12 25.18
C ALA A 139 -8.79 -35.58 25.31
N ALA A 140 -7.92 -36.05 24.43
CA ALA A 140 -7.35 -37.40 24.48
C ALA A 140 -6.51 -37.62 25.76
N THR A 141 -5.72 -36.63 26.17
CA THR A 141 -4.90 -36.71 27.39
C THR A 141 -5.77 -36.84 28.64
N VAL A 142 -6.81 -36.01 28.74
CA VAL A 142 -7.81 -36.09 29.81
C VAL A 142 -8.49 -37.46 29.78
N LEU A 143 -8.99 -37.88 28.63
CA LEU A 143 -9.68 -39.15 28.46
C LEU A 143 -8.80 -40.35 28.88
N CYS A 144 -7.54 -40.39 28.42
CA CYS A 144 -6.57 -41.42 28.80
C CYS A 144 -6.21 -41.43 30.29
N SER A 145 -6.37 -40.31 31.01
CA SER A 145 -6.12 -40.25 32.45
C SER A 145 -7.27 -40.85 33.27
N PHE A 146 -8.51 -40.65 32.81
CA PHE A 146 -9.72 -41.12 33.52
C PHE A 146 -10.11 -42.57 33.15
N LEU A 147 -9.88 -42.96 31.89
CA LEU A 147 -10.27 -44.27 31.37
C LEU A 147 -9.78 -45.46 32.23
N PRO A 148 -8.50 -45.55 32.65
CA PRO A 148 -8.02 -46.73 33.38
C PRO A 148 -8.73 -46.94 34.71
N GLY A 149 -8.96 -45.85 35.45
CA GLY A 149 -9.62 -45.89 36.75
C GLY A 149 -11.13 -46.12 36.67
N PHE A 150 -11.77 -45.69 35.58
CA PHE A 150 -13.20 -45.98 35.33
C PHE A 150 -13.39 -47.44 34.88
N VAL A 151 -12.60 -47.89 33.90
CA VAL A 151 -12.67 -49.26 33.37
C VAL A 151 -12.35 -50.29 34.46
N ALA A 152 -11.36 -50.01 35.32
CA ALA A 152 -11.03 -50.92 36.42
C ALA A 152 -12.18 -51.09 37.44
N ARG A 153 -13.07 -50.10 37.58
CA ARG A 153 -14.20 -50.12 38.53
C ARG A 153 -15.53 -50.56 37.92
N ALA A 154 -15.71 -50.40 36.61
CA ALA A 154 -16.94 -50.76 35.91
C ALA A 154 -17.01 -52.24 35.49
N MET A 155 -15.88 -52.95 35.57
CA MET A 155 -15.78 -54.37 35.22
C MET A 155 -16.30 -55.27 36.35
N PRO A 156 -16.69 -56.53 36.05
CA PRO A 156 -17.20 -57.46 37.06
C PRO A 156 -16.17 -57.75 38.15
N ASP A 157 -16.62 -57.85 39.40
CA ASP A 157 -15.76 -58.10 40.58
C ASP A 157 -14.92 -59.38 40.44
N SER A 158 -15.44 -60.40 39.73
CA SER A 158 -14.74 -61.67 39.49
C SER A 158 -13.37 -61.54 38.81
N TRP A 159 -13.08 -60.42 38.15
CA TRP A 159 -11.82 -60.22 37.40
C TRP A 159 -10.69 -59.64 38.27
N HIS A 160 -11.03 -59.07 39.43
CA HIS A 160 -10.07 -58.45 40.37
C HIS A 160 -9.08 -57.49 39.68
N LEU A 161 -9.60 -56.68 38.74
CA LEU A 161 -8.80 -55.76 37.94
C LEU A 161 -8.07 -54.70 38.79
N PRO A 162 -8.71 -54.04 39.77
CA PRO A 162 -8.04 -53.09 40.65
C PRO A 162 -6.86 -53.70 41.41
N GLU A 163 -7.03 -54.91 41.95
CA GLU A 163 -6.02 -55.62 42.73
C GLU A 163 -4.86 -56.07 41.84
N ARG A 164 -5.16 -56.55 40.61
CA ARG A 164 -4.13 -56.88 39.62
C ARG A 164 -3.38 -55.64 39.13
N MET A 165 -4.05 -54.50 39.04
CA MET A 165 -3.44 -53.22 38.67
C MET A 165 -2.52 -52.73 39.78
N ALA A 166 -2.99 -52.74 41.03
CA ALA A 166 -2.19 -52.33 42.19
C ALA A 166 -0.90 -53.17 42.32
N ALA A 167 -1.00 -54.50 42.19
CA ALA A 167 0.16 -55.39 42.21
C ALA A 167 1.16 -55.07 41.08
N ARG A 168 0.66 -54.85 39.85
CA ARG A 168 1.50 -54.46 38.71
C ARG A 168 2.16 -53.10 38.88
N THR A 169 1.45 -52.11 39.42
CA THR A 169 2.00 -50.77 39.69
C THR A 169 3.12 -50.81 40.72
N LEU A 170 3.02 -51.72 41.70
CA LEU A 170 4.06 -51.93 42.71
C LEU A 170 5.19 -52.86 42.26
N ASP A 171 5.07 -53.45 41.06
CA ASP A 171 5.95 -54.50 40.53
C ASP A 171 6.15 -55.68 41.50
N LEU A 172 5.05 -56.11 42.11
CA LEU A 172 5.01 -57.19 43.09
C LEU A 172 3.90 -58.20 42.76
N ASP A 173 4.00 -59.41 43.29
CA ASP A 173 2.87 -60.34 43.27
C ASP A 173 1.72 -59.80 44.15
N ARG A 174 0.50 -60.32 43.94
CA ARG A 174 -0.70 -59.80 44.62
C ARG A 174 -0.63 -59.89 46.15
N TRP A 175 0.02 -60.92 46.69
CA TRP A 175 0.14 -61.10 48.13
C TRP A 175 1.10 -60.07 48.73
N THR A 176 2.32 -60.00 48.20
CA THR A 176 3.34 -59.05 48.68
C THR A 176 2.91 -57.60 48.46
N ALA A 177 2.21 -57.31 47.36
CA ALA A 177 1.58 -56.01 47.14
C ALA A 177 0.55 -55.67 48.22
N GLY A 178 -0.30 -56.64 48.61
CA GLY A 178 -1.27 -56.49 49.69
C GLY A 178 -0.61 -56.23 51.04
N GLU A 179 0.41 -57.00 51.40
CA GLU A 179 1.20 -56.78 52.63
C GLU A 179 1.83 -55.38 52.63
N ARG A 180 2.43 -54.96 51.51
CA ARG A 180 3.03 -53.64 51.37
C ARG A 180 2.00 -52.52 51.52
N LEU A 181 0.82 -52.65 50.92
CA LEU A 181 -0.26 -51.66 51.04
C LEU A 181 -0.79 -51.55 52.47
N LEU A 182 -0.97 -52.67 53.17
CA LEU A 182 -1.40 -52.69 54.57
C LEU A 182 -0.32 -52.09 55.48
N ALA A 183 0.95 -52.45 55.25
CA ALA A 183 2.08 -51.95 56.01
C ALA A 183 2.31 -50.44 55.82
N THR A 184 2.08 -49.91 54.61
CA THR A 184 2.28 -48.47 54.34
C THR A 184 1.08 -47.61 54.72
N SER A 185 -0.14 -48.15 54.69
CA SER A 185 -1.35 -47.41 55.07
C SER A 185 -1.47 -47.21 56.58
N GLU A 186 -1.31 -48.28 57.37
CA GLU A 186 -1.38 -48.24 58.84
C GLU A 186 -0.34 -49.19 59.46
N PRO A 187 0.91 -48.72 59.67
CA PRO A 187 2.00 -49.57 60.14
C PRO A 187 1.73 -50.28 61.47
N GLU A 188 1.15 -49.58 62.46
CA GLU A 188 0.86 -50.15 63.79
C GLU A 188 -0.25 -51.21 63.74
N ARG A 189 -1.28 -50.97 62.92
CA ARG A 189 -2.35 -51.94 62.69
C ARG A 189 -1.82 -53.18 61.98
N TRP A 190 -0.93 -53.00 61.00
CA TRP A 190 -0.27 -54.10 60.32
C TRP A 190 0.61 -54.93 61.26
N ARG A 191 1.38 -54.31 62.16
CA ARG A 191 2.15 -55.05 63.18
C ARG A 191 1.25 -55.93 64.04
N THR A 192 0.09 -55.43 64.44
CA THR A 192 -0.89 -56.22 65.21
C THR A 192 -1.38 -57.43 64.42
N VAL A 193 -1.62 -57.29 63.11
CA VAL A 193 -2.01 -58.40 62.22
C VAL A 193 -0.88 -59.42 62.08
N VAL A 194 0.35 -58.98 61.85
CA VAL A 194 1.53 -59.85 61.76
C VAL A 194 1.76 -60.60 63.07
N PHE A 195 1.66 -59.90 64.20
CA PHE A 195 1.77 -60.48 65.54
C PHE A 195 0.70 -61.54 65.78
N ALA A 196 -0.58 -61.23 65.50
CA ALA A 196 -1.67 -62.18 65.64
C ALA A 196 -1.48 -63.41 64.74
N ASN A 197 -1.07 -63.21 63.48
CA ASN A 197 -0.77 -64.31 62.57
C ASN A 197 0.37 -65.19 63.10
N ALA A 198 1.42 -64.62 63.67
CA ALA A 198 2.53 -65.39 64.24
C ALA A 198 2.07 -66.28 65.42
N ILE A 199 1.22 -65.76 66.31
CA ILE A 199 0.60 -66.57 67.38
C ILE A 199 -0.26 -67.69 66.80
N LEU A 200 -1.10 -67.39 65.79
CA LEU A 200 -1.95 -68.38 65.14
C LEU A 200 -1.14 -69.51 64.51
N GLN A 201 -0.05 -69.18 63.81
CA GLN A 201 0.82 -70.18 63.18
C GLN A 201 1.52 -71.07 64.20
N ASP A 202 2.04 -70.46 65.28
CA ASP A 202 2.68 -71.20 66.38
C ASP A 202 1.70 -72.16 67.09
N ASN A 203 0.40 -71.85 67.06
CA ASN A 203 -0.64 -72.61 67.77
C ASN A 203 -1.59 -73.36 66.83
N ARG A 204 -1.30 -73.46 65.52
CA ARG A 204 -2.26 -73.92 64.49
C ARG A 204 -2.95 -75.24 64.83
N GLY A 205 -2.21 -76.21 65.37
CA GLY A 205 -2.73 -77.54 65.72
C GLY A 205 -3.61 -77.52 66.97
N ALA A 206 -3.18 -76.81 68.01
CA ALA A 206 -3.94 -76.65 69.25
C ALA A 206 -5.26 -75.89 68.98
N LEU A 207 -5.19 -74.81 68.19
CA LEU A 207 -6.36 -74.03 67.80
C LEU A 207 -7.32 -74.81 66.91
N ALA A 208 -6.83 -75.58 65.93
CA ALA A 208 -7.69 -76.41 65.08
C ALA A 208 -8.48 -77.46 65.91
N ASN A 209 -7.81 -78.12 66.86
CA ASN A 209 -8.47 -79.05 67.76
C ASN A 209 -9.51 -78.37 68.66
N CYS A 210 -9.14 -77.21 69.21
CA CYS A 210 -10.03 -76.38 70.00
C CYS A 210 -11.28 -75.96 69.23
N LEU A 211 -11.13 -75.42 68.02
CA LEU A 211 -12.25 -75.02 67.18
C LEU A 211 -13.17 -76.20 66.85
N ARG A 212 -12.61 -77.39 66.62
CA ARG A 212 -13.38 -78.63 66.40
C ARG A 212 -14.22 -79.00 67.63
N VAL A 213 -13.64 -78.94 68.83
CA VAL A 213 -14.36 -79.26 70.08
C VAL A 213 -15.41 -78.19 70.41
N ALA A 214 -15.10 -76.91 70.17
CA ALA A 214 -16.03 -75.80 70.34
C ALA A 214 -17.24 -75.97 69.41
N GLY A 215 -17.00 -76.27 68.13
CA GLY A 215 -18.06 -76.52 67.14
C GLY A 215 -18.91 -77.75 67.47
N ALA A 216 -18.29 -78.84 67.93
CA ALA A 216 -19.01 -80.06 68.30
C ALA A 216 -19.88 -79.90 69.56
N SER A 217 -19.43 -79.09 70.52
CA SER A 217 -20.17 -78.82 71.77
C SER A 217 -21.15 -77.65 71.66
N ASN A 218 -21.05 -76.85 70.59
CA ASN A 218 -21.76 -75.60 70.37
C ASN A 218 -21.71 -74.66 71.60
N LYS A 219 -20.57 -74.66 72.29
CA LYS A 219 -20.33 -73.92 73.53
C LYS A 219 -18.97 -73.23 73.49
N GLU A 220 -18.85 -72.13 74.20
CA GLU A 220 -17.57 -71.45 74.42
C GLU A 220 -16.66 -72.35 75.26
N ILE A 221 -15.44 -72.57 74.79
CA ILE A 221 -14.43 -73.35 75.49
C ILE A 221 -13.16 -72.55 75.66
N ARG A 222 -12.43 -72.80 76.76
CA ARG A 222 -11.13 -72.20 77.01
C ARG A 222 -10.04 -73.00 76.31
N CYS A 223 -9.19 -72.29 75.58
CA CYS A 223 -8.05 -72.86 74.87
C CYS A 223 -6.76 -72.24 75.34
N ASN A 224 -5.79 -73.10 75.67
CA ASN A 224 -4.47 -72.65 76.05
C ASN A 224 -3.65 -72.41 74.78
N ILE A 225 -3.12 -71.20 74.65
CA ILE A 225 -2.21 -70.82 73.58
C ILE A 225 -0.79 -70.69 74.13
N LEU A 226 0.18 -71.12 73.34
CA LEU A 226 1.59 -70.94 73.59
C LEU A 226 2.03 -69.62 72.99
N VAL A 227 2.55 -68.73 73.83
CA VAL A 227 3.12 -67.45 73.39
C VAL A 227 4.63 -67.52 73.59
N LYS A 228 5.38 -67.54 72.50
CA LYS A 228 6.85 -67.55 72.56
C LYS A 228 7.37 -66.17 73.00
N SER A 229 8.38 -66.16 73.86
CA SER A 229 9.03 -64.94 74.34
C SER A 229 9.62 -64.07 73.22
N ALA A 230 10.02 -64.68 72.10
CA ALA A 230 10.52 -64.00 70.91
C ALA A 230 9.48 -63.09 70.22
N LEU A 231 8.18 -63.30 70.47
CA LEU A 231 7.11 -62.45 69.89
C LEU A 231 6.98 -61.11 70.62
N ARG A 232 7.64 -60.93 71.77
CA ARG A 232 7.63 -59.69 72.56
C ARG A 232 8.29 -58.51 71.83
N SER A 233 9.17 -58.76 70.86
CA SER A 233 9.84 -57.70 70.10
C SER A 233 9.03 -57.19 68.90
N VAL A 234 7.85 -57.78 68.63
CA VAL A 234 6.97 -57.43 67.50
C VAL A 234 5.78 -56.56 67.95
N LEU A 235 5.56 -56.47 69.27
CA LEU A 235 4.46 -55.77 69.94
C LEU A 235 4.97 -54.46 70.56
#